data_AF-U6CY77-F1
#
_entry.id   AF-U6CY77-F1
#
_cell.length_a   1.000
_cell.length_b   1.000
_cell.length_c   1.000
_cell.angle_alpha   90.00
_cell.angle_beta   90.00
_cell.angle_gamma   90.00
#
_symmetry.space_group_name_H-M   'P 1'
#
loop_
_entity.id
_entity.type
_entity.pdbx_description
1 polymer ?
#
loop_
_entity_poly.entity_id
_entity_poly.type
_entity_poly.pdbx_seq_one_letter_code
_entity_poly.pdbx_strand_id
1 'polypeptide(L)'
;VQAALTLAKEKFGRLDVAVNCAGIAVAMKTYNLKKNQAHSLEDFQRVLNVNLLGTFNVIRLVASEMSQNEPDQGGQRGVIINTASVAAFEGQ
;
A
#
# COMPACT_ATOMS: atom_id res chain seq x y z
N VAL A 1 -0.64 11.52 1.96
CA VAL A 1 0.43 10.99 1.07
C VAL A 1 1.17 12.12 0.35
N GLN A 2 0.52 12.94 -0.49
CA GLN A 2 1.22 14.01 -1.23
C GLN A 2 2.11 14.89 -0.35
N ALA A 3 1.60 15.41 0.76
CA ALA A 3 2.38 16.24 1.69
C ALA A 3 3.65 15.54 2.22
N ALA A 4 3.60 14.22 2.43
CA ALA A 4 4.77 13.45 2.87
C ALA A 4 5.80 13.27 1.75
N LEU A 5 5.35 13.07 0.50
CA LEU A 5 6.23 13.01 -0.66
C LEU A 5 6.91 14.36 -0.92
N THR A 6 6.14 15.45 -0.83
CA THR A 6 6.67 16.82 -0.93
C THR A 6 7.74 17.07 0.13
N LEU A 7 7.47 16.74 1.40
CA LEU A 7 8.46 16.89 2.47
C LEU A 7 9.74 16.08 2.19
N ALA A 8 9.61 14.83 1.73
CA ALA A 8 10.76 14.00 1.39
C ALA A 8 11.58 14.61 0.23
N LYS A 9 10.91 15.09 -0.82
CA LYS A 9 11.55 15.76 -1.96
C LYS A 9 12.24 17.06 -1.54
N GLU A 10 11.60 17.88 -0.73
CA GLU A 10 12.20 19.12 -0.22
C GLU A 10 13.43 18.84 0.66
N LYS A 11 13.38 17.77 1.45
CA LYS A 11 14.47 17.43 2.37
C LYS A 11 15.66 16.75 1.69
N PHE A 12 15.41 15.89 0.70
CA PHE A 12 16.42 15.00 0.11
C PHE A 12 16.64 15.22 -1.40
N GLY A 13 15.86 16.09 -2.04
CA GLY A 13 15.95 16.46 -3.46
C GLY A 13 15.17 15.54 -4.41
N ARG A 14 15.07 14.24 -4.11
CA ARG A 14 14.39 13.24 -4.95
C ARG A 14 13.90 12.04 -4.15
N LEU A 15 13.12 11.17 -4.82
CA LEU A 15 12.65 9.90 -4.29
C LEU A 15 13.07 8.78 -5.25
N ASP A 16 13.85 7.81 -4.76
CA ASP A 16 14.35 6.69 -5.58
C ASP A 16 13.68 5.36 -5.25
N VAL A 17 13.20 5.19 -4.02
CA VAL A 17 12.55 3.95 -3.56
C VAL A 17 11.31 4.26 -2.75
N ALA A 18 10.23 3.52 -3.01
CA ALA A 18 9.05 3.47 -2.16
C ALA A 18 8.82 2.05 -1.68
N VAL A 19 8.61 1.87 -0.37
CA VAL A 19 8.31 0.57 0.22
C VAL A 19 6.97 0.66 0.96
N ASN A 20 5.95 -0.01 0.41
CA ASN A 20 4.63 -0.08 1.00
C ASN A 20 4.57 -1.25 2.01
N CYS A 21 4.72 -0.92 3.29
CA CYS A 21 4.61 -1.88 4.41
C CYS A 21 3.43 -1.59 5.35
N ALA A 22 2.77 -0.44 5.20
CA ALA A 22 1.61 -0.11 6.04
C ALA A 22 0.46 -1.08 5.75
N GLY A 23 0.00 -1.79 6.78
CA GLY A 23 -1.08 -2.76 6.65
C GLY A 23 -1.70 -3.09 8.01
N ILE A 24 -2.95 -3.54 7.99
CA ILE A 24 -3.72 -4.00 9.15
C ILE A 24 -4.32 -5.38 8.87
N ALA A 25 -4.66 -6.11 9.93
CA ALA A 25 -5.29 -7.41 9.84
C ALA A 25 -6.48 -7.50 10.81
N VAL A 26 -7.50 -8.27 10.41
CA VAL A 26 -8.62 -8.68 11.27
C VAL A 26 -8.82 -10.18 11.11
N ALA A 27 -9.16 -10.87 12.20
CA ALA A 27 -9.44 -12.31 12.17
C ALA A 27 -10.93 -12.54 12.43
N MET A 28 -11.71 -12.68 11.37
CA MET A 28 -13.17 -12.89 11.45
C MET A 28 -13.64 -13.87 10.38
N LYS A 29 -14.57 -14.75 10.77
CA LYS A 29 -15.26 -15.62 9.83
C LYS A 29 -16.22 -14.79 8.99
N THR A 30 -16.40 -15.17 7.72
CA THR A 30 -17.45 -14.62 6.86
C THR A 30 -18.83 -14.69 7.52
N TYR A 31 -19.14 -15.84 8.12
CA TYR A 31 -20.30 -16.02 8.99
C TYR A 31 -19.96 -16.99 10.12
N ASN A 32 -20.34 -16.64 11.34
CA ASN A 32 -20.16 -17.46 12.52
C ASN A 32 -21.50 -18.09 12.92
N LEU A 33 -21.70 -19.37 12.59
CA LEU A 33 -22.93 -20.10 12.89
C LEU A 33 -23.25 -20.13 14.39
N LYS A 34 -22.25 -20.34 15.26
CA LYS A 34 -22.46 -20.42 16.73
C LYS A 34 -22.93 -19.10 17.33
N LYS A 35 -22.50 -17.98 16.74
CA LYS A 35 -22.88 -16.62 17.18
C LYS A 35 -24.03 -16.03 16.36
N ASN A 36 -24.52 -16.74 15.34
CA ASN A 36 -25.46 -16.23 14.34
C ASN A 36 -25.09 -14.83 13.83
N GLN A 37 -23.84 -14.65 13.39
CA GLN A 37 -23.28 -13.34 13.09
C GLN A 37 -22.51 -13.34 11.76
N ALA A 38 -22.87 -12.42 10.86
CA ALA A 38 -22.11 -12.14 9.65
C ALA A 38 -20.93 -11.19 9.94
N HIS A 39 -19.87 -11.28 9.13
CA HIS A 39 -18.75 -10.35 9.18
C HIS A 39 -19.21 -8.91 8.94
N SER A 40 -18.65 -7.96 9.69
CA SER A 40 -18.92 -6.53 9.49
C SER A 40 -18.42 -6.05 8.12
N LEU A 41 -19.28 -5.40 7.34
CA LEU A 41 -18.87 -4.77 6.09
C LEU A 41 -17.84 -3.64 6.34
N GLU A 42 -17.97 -2.93 7.46
CA GLU A 42 -17.06 -1.87 7.85
C GLU A 42 -15.64 -2.40 8.08
N ASP A 43 -15.49 -3.53 8.77
CA ASP A 43 -14.17 -4.13 9.00
C ASP A 43 -13.52 -4.60 7.70
N PHE A 44 -14.29 -5.20 6.80
CA PHE A 44 -13.80 -5.61 5.49
C PHE A 44 -13.34 -4.39 4.67
N GLN A 45 -14.18 -3.34 4.63
CA GLN A 45 -13.87 -2.10 3.94
C GLN A 45 -12.63 -1.40 4.53
N ARG A 46 -12.48 -1.42 5.86
CA ARG A 46 -11.31 -0.83 6.54
C ARG A 46 -10.01 -1.51 6.14
N VAL A 47 -9.98 -2.85 6.09
CA VAL A 47 -8.82 -3.60 5.62
C VAL A 47 -8.49 -3.29 4.16
N LEU A 48 -9.50 -3.24 3.28
CA LEU A 48 -9.30 -2.86 1.88
C LEU A 48 -8.77 -1.42 1.74
N ASN A 49 -9.35 -0.49 2.49
CA ASN A 49 -8.97 0.93 2.45
C ASN A 49 -7.51 1.14 2.82
N VAL A 50 -7.02 0.45 3.86
CA VAL A 50 -5.63 0.57 4.31
C VAL A 50 -4.68 -0.21 3.39
N ASN A 51 -4.91 -1.51 3.23
CA ASN A 51 -3.91 -2.40 2.63
C ASN A 51 -3.85 -2.29 1.10
N LEU A 52 -5.01 -2.10 0.45
CA LEU A 52 -5.12 -2.07 -1.00
C LEU A 52 -5.18 -0.64 -1.53
N LEU A 53 -6.21 0.12 -1.13
CA LEU A 53 -6.38 1.49 -1.62
C LEU A 53 -5.24 2.40 -1.14
N GLY A 54 -4.80 2.24 0.11
CA GLY A 54 -3.66 2.97 0.66
C GLY A 54 -2.37 2.73 -0.14
N THR A 55 -2.03 1.47 -0.39
CA THR A 55 -0.90 1.07 -1.23
C THR A 55 -1.00 1.69 -2.63
N PHE A 56 -2.14 1.54 -3.30
CA PHE A 56 -2.33 2.13 -4.64
C PHE A 56 -2.21 3.67 -4.62
N ASN A 57 -2.73 4.32 -3.58
CA ASN A 57 -2.64 5.77 -3.43
C ASN A 57 -1.20 6.25 -3.25
N VAL A 58 -0.34 5.48 -2.59
CA VAL A 58 1.11 5.75 -2.56
C VAL A 58 1.73 5.54 -3.93
N ILE A 59 1.48 4.38 -4.56
CA ILE A 59 2.03 4.02 -5.88
C ILE A 59 1.78 5.13 -6.90
N ARG A 60 0.52 5.54 -7.08
CA ARG A 60 0.15 6.50 -8.13
C ARG A 60 0.82 7.87 -7.94
N LEU A 61 1.05 8.28 -6.69
CA LEU A 61 1.63 9.58 -6.37
C LEU A 61 3.16 9.53 -6.46
N VAL A 62 3.79 8.48 -5.91
CA VAL A 62 5.26 8.36 -5.94
C VAL A 62 5.77 8.08 -7.35
N ALA A 63 5.02 7.36 -8.19
CA ALA A 63 5.39 7.14 -9.59
C ALA A 63 5.47 8.46 -10.37
N SER A 64 4.61 9.43 -10.06
CA SER A 64 4.66 10.77 -10.65
C SER A 64 5.88 11.58 -10.22
N GLU A 65 6.39 11.37 -9.00
CA GLU A 65 7.63 12.01 -8.54
C GLU A 65 8.86 11.31 -9.14
N MET A 66 8.88 9.98 -9.12
CA MET A 66 9.97 9.18 -9.71
C MET A 66 10.13 9.42 -11.21
N SER A 67 9.04 9.65 -11.94
CA SER A 67 9.12 9.93 -13.39
C SER A 67 9.93 11.19 -13.73
N GLN A 68 10.08 12.12 -12.78
CA GLN A 68 10.87 13.35 -12.95
C GLN A 68 12.37 13.14 -12.72
N ASN A 69 12.78 11.99 -12.17
CA ASN A 69 14.19 11.68 -11.95
C ASN A 69 14.90 11.44 -13.28
N GLU A 70 16.12 11.95 -13.43
CA GLU A 70 16.99 11.49 -14.52
C GLU A 70 17.20 9.97 -14.45
N PRO A 71 17.11 9.26 -15.58
CA PRO A 71 17.27 7.82 -15.61
C PRO A 71 18.73 7.44 -15.33
N ASP A 72 18.94 6.31 -14.67
CA ASP A 72 20.27 5.74 -14.50
C ASP A 72 20.80 5.10 -15.81
N GLN A 73 21.98 4.48 -15.74
CA GLN A 73 22.61 3.81 -16.89
C GLN A 73 21.74 2.70 -17.51
N GLY A 74 20.81 2.13 -16.75
CA GLY A 74 19.86 1.10 -17.20
C GLY A 74 18.48 1.66 -17.57
N GLY A 75 18.28 2.98 -17.53
CA GLY A 75 16.99 3.60 -17.81
C GLY A 75 16.03 3.67 -16.61
N GLN A 76 16.45 3.21 -15.43
CA GLN A 76 15.58 3.18 -14.25
C GLN A 76 15.48 4.56 -13.60
N ARG A 77 14.27 4.90 -13.15
CA ARG A 77 14.00 6.18 -12.44
C ARG A 77 13.59 6.00 -10.99
N GLY A 78 13.28 4.78 -10.56
CA GLY A 78 12.95 4.43 -9.19
C GLY A 78 12.41 3.02 -9.07
N VAL A 79 12.21 2.55 -7.84
CA VAL A 79 11.70 1.21 -7.53
C VAL A 79 10.58 1.29 -6.50
N ILE A 80 9.50 0.53 -6.73
CA ILE A 80 8.39 0.40 -5.79
C ILE A 80 8.31 -1.05 -5.32
N ILE A 81 8.34 -1.25 -4.01
CA ILE A 81 8.22 -2.56 -3.36
C ILE A 81 6.93 -2.57 -2.55
N ASN A 82 6.12 -3.62 -2.73
CA ASN A 82 4.85 -3.78 -2.01
C ASN A 82 4.91 -5.02 -1.13
N THR A 83 4.38 -4.91 0.07
CA THR A 83 4.22 -6.05 0.98
C THR A 83 2.84 -6.66 0.80
N ALA A 84 2.79 -7.89 0.31
CA ALA A 84 1.58 -8.72 0.30
C ALA A 84 1.61 -9.69 1.49
N SER A 85 1.04 -10.88 1.34
CA SER A 85 1.09 -11.96 2.33
C SER A 85 0.91 -13.31 1.64
N VAL A 86 1.41 -14.39 2.26
CA VAL A 86 1.08 -15.77 1.86
C VAL A 86 -0.43 -16.04 1.92
N ALA A 87 -1.15 -15.29 2.76
CA ALA A 87 -2.62 -15.33 2.85
C ALA A 87 -3.32 -14.96 1.54
N ALA A 88 -2.61 -14.31 0.59
CA ALA A 88 -3.14 -14.06 -0.76
C ALA A 88 -3.40 -15.36 -1.55
N PHE A 89 -2.76 -16.48 -1.16
CA PHE A 89 -2.88 -17.77 -1.83
C PHE A 89 -3.62 -18.80 -0.97
N GLU A 90 -3.43 -18.77 0.34
CA GLU A 90 -3.90 -19.81 1.26
C GLU A 90 -5.05 -19.34 2.16
N GLY A 91 -5.52 -18.10 1.99
CA GLY A 91 -6.49 -17.50 2.90
C GLY A 91 -5.87 -17.11 4.25
N GLN A 92 -6.68 -16.50 5.10
CA GLN A 92 -6.29 -16.04 6.43
C GLN A 92 -6.97 -16.87 7.52
#